data_AF-N9LSM5-F1
#
_entry.id   AF-N9LSM5-F1
#
_cell.length_a   1.000
_cell.length_b   1.000
_cell.length_c   1.000
_cell.angle_alpha   90.00
_cell.angle_beta   90.00
_cell.angle_gamma   90.00
#
_symmetry.space_group_name_H-M   'P 1'
#
loop_
_entity.id
_entity.type
_entity.pdbx_description
1 polymer ?
#
loop_
_entity_poly.entity_id
_entity_poly.type
_entity_poly.pdbx_seq_one_letter_code
_entity_poly.pdbx_strand_id
1 'polypeptide(L)'
;MSYLNRLLCLCIFMAVVQHSSAQILSWNDNIPSALQPFQNNPQLLASYTQNNIFIYGHPATKTSIPTLKSNPQPTASFNSAAIIVPVSTQQVAKTLTDFNQYVGLFPTLKSAKPLEQSGNIVQMKYRVSIPTPIPVLNFNEDVTLQHQIKPNSIASLVIDAPIPYGVGKFEWFALDEHRTLITLTQWGDLNQPKGFIFKKILNAIPEAKLGLPSGSNAFILEALRNRFIKPNISPLNAGQLPNPQLNTVQLTKISQLIQTAQQPVSIIHAPTSMLYTHGRESMRFTTTYQFYKQTPQQLQKWLTPLAYQELFPRQIKKVITTPIQNQAQDADIQVNVGLGVINIPFAFKLRFNYPQSTENNFYANGGDLRFIKGQMRFTSLDQGTLFKMTSAMKIDEKAPFLLRAMRSLPYHDVLPAVGGNAVFVQKIKAKI
;
A
#
# COMPACT_ATOMS: atom_id res chain seq x y z
N MET A 1 -36.48 -32.11 -55.16
CA MET A 1 -37.16 -31.17 -54.25
C MET A 1 -37.81 -31.96 -53.13
N SER A 2 -37.64 -31.51 -51.87
CA SER A 2 -38.60 -31.63 -50.75
C SER A 2 -39.07 -33.02 -50.29
N TYR A 3 -39.12 -33.43 -49.02
CA TYR A 3 -38.78 -32.97 -47.66
C TYR A 3 -38.98 -34.26 -46.79
N LEU A 4 -38.04 -34.63 -45.89
CA LEU A 4 -38.19 -34.51 -44.43
C LEU A 4 -39.02 -35.59 -43.69
N ASN A 5 -38.37 -36.48 -42.91
CA ASN A 5 -38.52 -36.62 -41.44
C ASN A 5 -38.08 -37.98 -40.86
N ARG A 6 -37.25 -37.90 -39.77
CA ARG A 6 -37.17 -38.78 -38.58
C ARG A 6 -36.66 -40.23 -38.79
N LEU A 7 -35.83 -40.86 -37.94
CA LEU A 7 -35.42 -40.62 -36.54
C LEU A 7 -34.15 -41.45 -36.22
N LEU A 8 -33.26 -40.87 -35.39
CA LEU A 8 -32.32 -41.42 -34.40
C LEU A 8 -31.86 -42.90 -34.40
N CYS A 9 -30.53 -43.09 -34.27
CA CYS A 9 -29.85 -43.74 -33.12
C CYS A 9 -28.32 -43.66 -33.33
N LEU A 10 -27.57 -42.83 -32.58
CA LEU A 10 -26.93 -43.11 -31.28
C LEU A 10 -25.40 -43.28 -31.44
N CYS A 11 -24.69 -42.16 -31.59
CA CYS A 11 -23.24 -42.09 -31.32
C CYS A 11 -23.05 -41.52 -29.91
N ILE A 12 -22.54 -42.36 -29.02
CA ILE A 12 -22.10 -42.01 -27.68
C ILE A 12 -20.92 -41.05 -27.82
N PHE A 13 -21.18 -39.75 -27.79
CA PHE A 13 -20.16 -38.77 -27.45
C PHE A 13 -19.99 -38.80 -25.94
N MET A 14 -18.98 -39.53 -25.46
CA MET A 14 -18.40 -39.24 -24.16
C MET A 14 -17.94 -37.79 -24.22
N ALA A 15 -18.73 -36.90 -23.62
CA ALA A 15 -18.29 -35.58 -23.27
C ALA A 15 -17.08 -35.78 -22.34
N VAL A 16 -15.88 -35.59 -22.89
CA VAL A 16 -14.71 -35.32 -22.08
C VAL A 16 -15.05 -34.03 -21.36
N VAL A 17 -15.56 -34.17 -20.14
CA VAL A 17 -15.57 -33.08 -19.17
C VAL A 17 -14.12 -32.66 -19.09
N GLN A 18 -13.77 -31.53 -19.71
CA GLN A 18 -12.52 -30.85 -19.42
C GLN A 18 -12.63 -30.41 -17.97
N HIS A 19 -12.37 -31.33 -17.05
CA HIS A 19 -11.85 -30.97 -15.75
C HIS A 19 -10.52 -30.30 -16.07
N SER A 20 -10.54 -28.97 -16.20
CA SER A 20 -9.36 -28.14 -16.08
C SER A 20 -8.82 -28.41 -14.68
N SER A 21 -8.03 -29.47 -14.56
CA SER A 21 -7.36 -29.79 -13.32
C SER A 21 -6.44 -28.60 -13.04
N ALA A 22 -6.53 -28.04 -11.84
CA ALA A 22 -5.45 -27.21 -11.36
C ALA A 22 -4.16 -28.02 -11.54
N GLN A 23 -3.13 -27.39 -12.11
CA GLN A 23 -1.84 -28.02 -12.33
C GLN A 23 -0.78 -27.13 -11.72
N ILE A 24 -0.07 -27.64 -10.72
CA ILE A 24 1.07 -26.99 -10.12
C ILE A 24 2.11 -26.64 -11.20
N LEU A 25 2.46 -25.36 -11.25
CA LEU A 25 3.52 -24.85 -12.13
C LEU A 25 4.88 -25.06 -11.48
N SER A 26 5.82 -25.63 -12.23
CA SER A 26 7.23 -25.58 -11.84
C SER A 26 7.71 -24.13 -11.91
N TRP A 27 8.17 -23.62 -10.78
CA TRP A 27 8.62 -22.24 -10.61
C TRP A 27 9.72 -22.22 -9.55
N ASN A 28 10.81 -21.52 -9.83
CA ASN A 28 11.83 -21.23 -8.83
C ASN A 28 11.80 -19.73 -8.57
N ASP A 29 11.43 -19.35 -7.34
CA ASP A 29 11.33 -17.95 -6.99
C ASP A 29 12.72 -17.29 -6.96
N ASN A 30 12.83 -16.10 -7.54
CA ASN A 30 14.02 -15.24 -7.45
C ASN A 30 13.67 -13.89 -6.81
N ILE A 31 12.67 -13.90 -5.93
CA ILE A 31 12.21 -12.72 -5.21
C ILE A 31 13.31 -12.32 -4.22
N PRO A 32 13.78 -11.05 -4.20
CA PRO A 32 14.82 -10.63 -3.27
C PRO A 32 14.35 -10.82 -1.82
N SER A 33 15.26 -11.20 -0.93
CA SER A 33 14.96 -11.18 0.51
C SER A 33 14.77 -9.74 0.97
N ALA A 34 13.82 -9.50 1.86
CA ALA A 34 13.70 -8.20 2.51
C ALA A 34 15.01 -7.81 3.22
N LEU A 35 15.78 -8.79 3.73
CA LEU A 35 17.03 -8.52 4.43
C LEU A 35 18.20 -8.14 3.51
N GLN A 36 18.07 -8.27 2.19
CA GLN A 36 19.18 -8.07 1.25
C GLN A 36 19.83 -6.67 1.40
N PRO A 37 19.10 -5.54 1.47
CA PRO A 37 19.72 -4.23 1.65
C PRO A 37 20.34 -4.04 3.05
N PHE A 38 20.07 -4.93 3.98
CA PHE A 38 20.50 -4.91 5.38
C PHE A 38 21.52 -6.01 5.67
N GLN A 39 22.34 -6.37 4.68
CA GLN A 39 23.41 -7.37 4.83
C GLN A 39 22.89 -8.73 5.33
N ASN A 40 21.65 -9.08 4.97
CA ASN A 40 20.95 -10.27 5.43
C ASN A 40 20.82 -10.36 6.97
N ASN A 41 20.86 -9.23 7.68
CA ASN A 41 20.78 -9.16 9.13
C ASN A 41 19.37 -8.72 9.60
N PRO A 42 18.60 -9.61 10.27
CA PRO A 42 17.25 -9.28 10.72
C PRO A 42 17.23 -8.26 11.85
N GLN A 43 18.21 -8.26 12.76
CA GLN A 43 18.31 -7.26 13.83
C GLN A 43 18.55 -5.85 13.24
N LEU A 44 19.34 -5.76 12.16
CA LEU A 44 19.58 -4.50 11.49
C LEU A 44 18.29 -3.95 10.87
N LEU A 45 17.51 -4.76 10.15
CA LEU A 45 16.20 -4.33 9.62
C LEU A 45 15.22 -3.98 10.75
N ALA A 46 15.17 -4.80 11.81
CA ALA A 46 14.33 -4.59 12.98
C ALA A 46 14.57 -3.20 13.62
N SER A 47 15.82 -2.71 13.63
CA SER A 47 16.15 -1.37 14.16
C SER A 47 15.43 -0.21 13.47
N TYR A 48 14.99 -0.37 12.21
CA TYR A 48 14.22 0.64 11.46
C TYR A 48 12.72 0.51 11.70
N THR A 49 12.23 -0.70 11.97
CA THR A 49 10.81 -0.94 12.23
C THR A 49 10.39 -0.37 13.57
N GLN A 50 11.23 -0.46 14.61
CA GLN A 50 10.83 -0.13 15.99
C GLN A 50 9.53 -0.88 16.35
N ASN A 51 8.41 -0.19 16.59
CA ASN A 51 7.07 -0.78 16.77
C ASN A 51 6.11 -0.46 15.59
N ASN A 52 6.68 0.02 14.49
CA ASN A 52 6.00 0.52 13.30
C ASN A 52 6.10 -0.49 12.15
N ILE A 53 5.39 -0.23 11.05
CA ILE A 53 5.62 -0.96 9.80
C ILE A 53 6.59 -0.13 8.96
N PHE A 54 7.73 -0.71 8.59
CA PHE A 54 8.73 -0.07 7.73
C PHE A 54 8.59 -0.58 6.30
N ILE A 55 8.51 0.31 5.30
CA ILE A 55 8.25 -0.01 3.89
C ILE A 55 9.32 0.63 3.01
N TYR A 56 9.89 -0.12 2.07
CA TYR A 56 10.98 0.34 1.19
C TYR A 56 11.01 -0.45 -0.12
N GLY A 57 11.59 0.14 -1.17
CA GLY A 57 11.76 -0.51 -2.47
C GLY A 57 13.07 -1.29 -2.58
N HIS A 58 13.14 -2.15 -3.61
CA HIS A 58 14.36 -2.76 -4.11
C HIS A 58 14.72 -2.17 -5.48
N PRO A 59 16.01 -2.19 -5.88
CA PRO A 59 16.38 -1.91 -7.26
C PRO A 59 15.65 -2.85 -8.22
N ALA A 60 15.39 -2.34 -9.43
CA ALA A 60 14.68 -3.12 -10.44
C ALA A 60 15.51 -4.31 -10.90
N THR A 61 14.94 -5.51 -10.89
CA THR A 61 15.61 -6.76 -11.24
C THR A 61 14.73 -7.63 -12.14
N LYS A 62 15.34 -8.59 -12.84
CA LYS A 62 14.58 -9.60 -13.58
C LYS A 62 13.93 -10.59 -12.61
N THR A 63 12.66 -10.91 -12.81
CA THR A 63 11.93 -11.90 -12.01
C THR A 63 11.32 -12.98 -12.89
N SER A 64 11.20 -14.22 -12.41
CA SER A 64 10.56 -15.30 -13.15
C SER A 64 9.05 -15.32 -12.96
N ILE A 65 8.30 -15.17 -14.06
CA ILE A 65 6.82 -15.20 -14.11
C ILE A 65 6.39 -16.19 -15.20
N PRO A 66 6.28 -17.49 -14.88
CA PRO A 66 5.91 -18.51 -15.89
C PRO A 66 4.49 -18.32 -16.44
N THR A 67 3.64 -17.54 -15.76
CA THR A 67 2.29 -17.19 -16.21
C THR A 67 2.26 -16.08 -17.29
N LEU A 68 3.34 -15.30 -17.45
CA LEU A 68 3.48 -14.26 -18.47
C LEU A 68 4.21 -14.83 -19.70
N LYS A 69 3.50 -15.59 -20.54
CA LYS A 69 4.10 -16.28 -21.70
C LYS A 69 4.82 -15.36 -22.69
N SER A 70 4.35 -14.12 -22.86
CA SER A 70 4.95 -13.15 -23.78
C SER A 70 6.27 -12.57 -23.28
N ASN A 71 6.50 -12.58 -21.97
CA ASN A 71 7.73 -12.12 -21.33
C ASN A 71 7.90 -12.83 -19.98
N PRO A 72 8.42 -14.07 -19.95
CA PRO A 72 8.53 -14.84 -18.71
C PRO A 72 9.53 -14.28 -17.69
N GLN A 73 10.32 -13.27 -18.08
CA GLN A 73 11.34 -12.62 -17.25
C GLN A 73 11.18 -11.09 -17.28
N PRO A 74 10.06 -10.54 -16.78
CA PRO A 74 9.88 -9.10 -16.74
C PRO A 74 10.85 -8.44 -15.76
N THR A 75 11.04 -7.13 -15.94
CA THR A 75 11.77 -6.32 -14.96
C THR A 75 10.78 -5.89 -13.87
N ALA A 76 11.04 -6.30 -12.63
CA ALA A 76 10.22 -6.04 -11.47
C ALA A 76 10.89 -5.03 -10.54
N SER A 77 10.10 -4.10 -10.00
CA SER A 77 10.50 -3.18 -8.94
C SER A 77 9.80 -3.60 -7.65
N PHE A 78 10.45 -4.50 -6.90
CA PHE A 78 9.89 -5.05 -5.67
C PHE A 78 9.76 -4.00 -4.58
N ASN A 79 8.74 -4.15 -3.75
CA ASN A 79 8.55 -3.37 -2.54
C ASN A 79 8.48 -4.32 -1.34
N SER A 80 9.27 -4.05 -0.31
CA SER A 80 9.26 -4.77 0.95
C SER A 80 8.60 -3.97 2.04
N ALA A 81 8.00 -4.68 2.99
CA ALA A 81 7.63 -4.13 4.27
C ALA A 81 7.97 -5.09 5.41
N ALA A 82 8.17 -4.54 6.60
CA ALA A 82 8.63 -5.26 7.79
C ALA A 82 7.91 -4.80 9.05
N ILE A 83 7.62 -5.74 9.96
CA ILE A 83 7.01 -5.51 11.26
C ILE A 83 7.58 -6.48 12.30
N ILE A 84 7.76 -6.03 13.54
CA ILE A 84 8.08 -6.90 14.68
C ILE A 84 6.78 -7.29 15.39
N VAL A 85 6.61 -8.58 15.66
CA VAL A 85 5.47 -9.10 16.43
C VAL A 85 5.95 -9.78 17.72
N PRO A 86 5.21 -9.67 18.83
CA PRO A 86 5.59 -10.22 20.13
C PRO A 86 5.20 -11.70 20.28
N VAL A 87 5.57 -12.52 19.29
CA VAL A 87 5.38 -13.97 19.30
C VAL A 87 6.60 -14.68 18.69
N SER A 88 6.75 -15.96 18.97
CA SER A 88 7.84 -16.79 18.43
C SER A 88 7.66 -17.11 16.94
N THR A 89 8.75 -17.54 16.29
CA THR A 89 8.74 -17.90 14.86
C THR A 89 7.81 -19.08 14.57
N GLN A 90 7.61 -20.00 15.52
CA GLN A 90 6.69 -21.12 15.37
C GLN A 90 5.24 -20.65 15.31
N GLN A 91 4.87 -19.66 16.14
CA GLN A 91 3.52 -19.09 16.12
C GLN A 91 3.26 -18.29 14.84
N VAL A 92 4.28 -17.59 14.34
CA VAL A 92 4.23 -16.91 13.04
C VAL A 92 4.08 -17.92 11.90
N ALA A 93 4.94 -18.94 11.85
CA ALA A 93 4.89 -19.99 10.84
C ALA A 93 3.51 -20.65 10.81
N LYS A 94 3.00 -21.09 11.97
CA LYS A 94 1.66 -21.66 12.10
C LYS A 94 0.56 -20.76 11.53
N THR A 95 0.65 -19.45 11.75
CA THR A 95 -0.35 -18.50 11.26
C THR A 95 -0.24 -18.28 9.75
N LEU A 96 0.96 -18.19 9.21
CA LEU A 96 1.18 -17.88 7.79
C LEU A 96 1.05 -19.11 6.87
N THR A 97 1.31 -20.32 7.36
CA THR A 97 1.15 -21.54 6.55
C THR A 97 -0.26 -22.13 6.60
N ASP A 98 -1.13 -21.64 7.48
CA ASP A 98 -2.54 -22.04 7.52
C ASP A 98 -3.37 -21.15 6.59
N PHE A 99 -3.29 -21.44 5.29
CA PHE A 99 -3.96 -20.66 4.25
C PHE A 99 -5.49 -20.65 4.38
N ASN A 100 -6.09 -21.64 5.04
CA ASN A 100 -7.54 -21.66 5.27
C ASN A 100 -7.97 -20.58 6.27
N GLN A 101 -7.13 -20.32 7.28
CA GLN A 101 -7.34 -19.27 8.29
C GLN A 101 -6.99 -17.86 7.77
N TYR A 102 -6.63 -17.72 6.50
CA TYR A 102 -6.55 -16.40 5.88
C TYR A 102 -7.93 -15.72 5.87
N VAL A 103 -9.02 -16.51 5.86
CA VAL A 103 -10.37 -16.01 6.14
C VAL A 103 -10.43 -15.64 7.62
N GLY A 104 -10.74 -14.39 7.92
CA GLY A 104 -10.72 -13.85 9.28
C GLY A 104 -9.39 -13.22 9.68
N LEU A 105 -8.26 -13.63 9.07
CA LEU A 105 -7.00 -12.88 9.17
C LEU A 105 -7.03 -11.63 8.29
N PHE A 106 -7.37 -11.78 7.00
CA PHE A 106 -7.44 -10.67 6.05
C PHE A 106 -8.88 -10.21 5.87
N PRO A 107 -9.20 -8.92 6.13
CA PRO A 107 -10.58 -8.45 6.32
C PRO A 107 -11.46 -8.53 5.06
N THR A 108 -10.87 -8.59 3.87
CA THR A 108 -11.58 -8.66 2.59
C THR A 108 -11.75 -10.08 2.06
N LEU A 109 -11.14 -11.07 2.69
CA LEU A 109 -11.20 -12.46 2.24
C LEU A 109 -12.47 -13.15 2.72
N LYS A 110 -13.25 -13.73 1.81
CA LYS A 110 -14.50 -14.45 2.10
C LYS A 110 -14.38 -15.96 2.00
N SER A 111 -13.46 -16.46 1.20
CA SER A 111 -13.10 -17.87 1.19
C SER A 111 -11.63 -18.06 0.85
N ALA A 112 -11.07 -19.14 1.36
CA ALA A 112 -9.79 -19.72 0.99
C ALA A 112 -10.03 -21.22 0.80
N LYS A 113 -9.72 -21.75 -0.37
CA LYS A 113 -9.94 -23.16 -0.71
C LYS A 113 -8.69 -23.74 -1.36
N PRO A 114 -8.11 -24.84 -0.86
CA PRO A 114 -7.07 -25.53 -1.57
C PRO A 114 -7.64 -26.09 -2.88
N LEU A 115 -6.89 -25.92 -3.97
CA LEU A 115 -7.19 -26.50 -5.28
C LEU A 115 -6.34 -27.75 -5.52
N GLU A 116 -5.05 -27.66 -5.20
CA GLU A 116 -4.08 -28.74 -5.40
C GLU A 116 -2.93 -28.58 -4.39
N GLN A 117 -2.31 -29.68 -4.01
CA GLN A 117 -1.13 -29.70 -3.16
C GLN A 117 -0.17 -30.80 -3.62
N SER A 118 1.11 -30.45 -3.70
CA SER A 118 2.20 -31.41 -3.96
C SER A 118 3.41 -31.03 -3.12
N GLY A 119 3.75 -31.87 -2.16
CA GLY A 119 4.82 -31.61 -1.19
C GLY A 119 4.61 -30.28 -0.46
N ASN A 120 5.58 -29.37 -0.60
CA ASN A 120 5.57 -28.04 0.00
C ASN A 120 4.91 -26.96 -0.88
N ILE A 121 4.29 -27.35 -1.99
CA ILE A 121 3.58 -26.45 -2.90
C ILE A 121 2.08 -26.61 -2.73
N VAL A 122 1.36 -25.50 -2.52
CA VAL A 122 -0.10 -25.47 -2.36
C VAL A 122 -0.69 -24.42 -3.29
N GLN A 123 -1.62 -24.81 -4.15
CA GLN A 123 -2.40 -23.88 -4.94
C GLN A 123 -3.72 -23.58 -4.22
N MET A 124 -3.99 -22.30 -3.97
CA MET A 124 -5.14 -21.82 -3.22
C MET A 124 -6.01 -20.92 -4.11
N LYS A 125 -7.33 -21.12 -4.04
CA LYS A 125 -8.33 -20.20 -4.57
C LYS A 125 -8.92 -19.37 -3.45
N TYR A 126 -8.76 -18.07 -3.57
CA TYR A 126 -9.28 -17.08 -2.65
C TYR A 126 -10.44 -16.33 -3.29
N ARG A 127 -11.41 -15.91 -2.47
CA ARG A 127 -12.44 -14.95 -2.88
C ARG A 127 -12.30 -13.68 -2.09
N VAL A 128 -12.07 -12.57 -2.77
CA VAL A 128 -11.94 -11.25 -2.17
C VAL A 128 -13.21 -10.47 -2.43
N SER A 129 -13.86 -9.98 -1.38
CA SER A 129 -15.07 -9.17 -1.48
C SER A 129 -14.98 -7.91 -0.63
N ILE A 130 -15.18 -6.76 -1.29
CA ILE A 130 -15.30 -5.46 -0.66
C ILE A 130 -16.65 -4.87 -1.07
N PRO A 131 -17.68 -5.01 -0.22
CA PRO A 131 -18.95 -4.35 -0.46
C PRO A 131 -18.74 -2.84 -0.31
N THR A 132 -19.35 -2.06 -1.19
CA THR A 132 -19.35 -0.60 -1.12
C THR A 132 -20.81 -0.11 -1.18
N PRO A 133 -21.13 1.08 -0.65
CA PRO A 133 -22.46 1.66 -0.80
C PRO A 133 -22.86 1.97 -2.25
N ILE A 134 -21.91 1.87 -3.20
CA ILE A 134 -22.11 2.19 -4.61
C ILE A 134 -21.95 0.88 -5.40
N PRO A 135 -23.04 0.17 -5.78
CA PRO A 135 -22.95 -1.20 -6.27
C PRO A 135 -21.97 -1.45 -7.41
N VAL A 136 -21.79 -0.48 -8.33
CA VAL A 136 -20.82 -0.59 -9.44
C VAL A 136 -19.35 -0.58 -9.01
N LEU A 137 -19.06 -0.20 -7.75
CA LEU A 137 -17.74 -0.22 -7.14
C LEU A 137 -17.53 -1.44 -6.22
N ASN A 138 -18.52 -2.33 -6.11
CA ASN A 138 -18.36 -3.56 -5.33
C ASN A 138 -17.29 -4.44 -5.93
N PHE A 139 -16.25 -4.72 -5.15
CA PHE A 139 -15.21 -5.64 -5.55
C PHE A 139 -15.60 -7.05 -5.12
N ASN A 140 -15.61 -8.00 -6.05
CA ASN A 140 -15.91 -9.39 -5.76
C ASN A 140 -15.22 -10.26 -6.80
N GLU A 141 -13.98 -10.65 -6.52
CA GLU A 141 -13.10 -11.33 -7.47
C GLU A 141 -12.51 -12.59 -6.84
N ASP A 142 -12.35 -13.61 -7.68
CA ASP A 142 -11.57 -14.79 -7.31
C ASP A 142 -10.09 -14.54 -7.66
N VAL A 143 -9.20 -15.03 -6.79
CA VAL A 143 -7.75 -14.94 -6.95
C VAL A 143 -7.17 -16.33 -6.69
N THR A 144 -6.42 -16.86 -7.66
CA THR A 144 -5.72 -18.13 -7.53
C THR A 144 -4.23 -17.87 -7.39
N LEU A 145 -3.65 -18.32 -6.28
CA LEU A 145 -2.23 -18.22 -5.99
C LEU A 145 -1.63 -19.62 -5.80
N GLN A 146 -0.38 -19.78 -6.21
CA GLN A 146 0.44 -20.94 -5.85
C GLN A 146 1.48 -20.52 -4.82
N HIS A 147 1.51 -21.20 -3.69
CA HIS A 147 2.42 -20.96 -2.57
C HIS A 147 3.49 -22.06 -2.52
N GLN A 148 4.75 -21.69 -2.32
CA GLN A 148 5.86 -22.59 -2.03
C GLN A 148 6.34 -22.32 -0.60
N ILE A 149 6.16 -23.31 0.26
CA ILE A 149 6.51 -23.22 1.68
C ILE A 149 7.96 -23.67 1.87
N LYS A 150 8.73 -22.86 2.60
CA LYS A 150 10.09 -23.15 3.08
C LYS A 150 10.13 -22.96 4.61
N PRO A 151 11.19 -23.40 5.31
CA PRO A 151 11.22 -23.38 6.79
C PRO A 151 10.91 -22.02 7.43
N ASN A 152 11.34 -20.92 6.79
CA ASN A 152 11.17 -19.56 7.29
C ASN A 152 10.52 -18.60 6.27
N SER A 153 9.91 -19.12 5.21
CA SER A 153 9.36 -18.28 4.15
C SER A 153 8.24 -18.97 3.35
N ILE A 154 7.42 -18.14 2.71
CA ILE A 154 6.40 -18.57 1.75
C ILE A 154 6.54 -17.70 0.50
N ALA A 155 7.01 -18.28 -0.60
CA ALA A 155 6.98 -17.62 -1.90
C ALA A 155 5.61 -17.87 -2.56
N SER A 156 5.08 -16.89 -3.27
CA SER A 156 3.74 -16.93 -3.86
C SER A 156 3.79 -16.42 -5.28
N LEU A 157 3.14 -17.15 -6.19
CA LEU A 157 2.97 -16.81 -7.60
C LEU A 157 1.49 -16.61 -7.90
N VAL A 158 1.15 -15.53 -8.59
CA VAL A 158 -0.21 -15.35 -9.13
C VAL A 158 -0.42 -16.30 -10.31
N ILE A 159 -1.44 -17.16 -10.19
CA ILE A 159 -1.89 -18.06 -11.26
C ILE A 159 -3.00 -17.39 -12.08
N ASP A 160 -4.00 -16.83 -11.38
CA ASP A 160 -5.09 -16.08 -11.99
C ASP A 160 -5.61 -15.02 -11.02
N ALA A 161 -5.74 -13.78 -11.49
CA ALA A 161 -6.20 -12.66 -10.67
C ALA A 161 -6.53 -11.43 -11.55
N PRO A 162 -7.27 -10.45 -11.00
CA PRO A 162 -7.46 -9.14 -11.64
C PRO A 162 -6.16 -8.41 -11.99
N ILE A 163 -5.10 -8.59 -11.20
CA ILE A 163 -3.72 -8.20 -11.51
C ILE A 163 -2.99 -9.51 -11.84
N PRO A 164 -2.92 -9.89 -13.13
CA PRO A 164 -2.67 -11.27 -13.53
C PRO A 164 -1.23 -11.76 -13.32
N TYR A 165 -0.28 -10.83 -13.17
CA TYR A 165 1.13 -11.15 -13.05
C TYR A 165 1.64 -10.55 -11.75
N GLY A 166 2.12 -11.40 -10.85
CA GLY A 166 2.63 -10.96 -9.58
C GLY A 166 3.28 -12.10 -8.82
N VAL A 167 4.19 -11.71 -7.94
CA VAL A 167 4.93 -12.59 -7.06
C VAL A 167 5.11 -11.91 -5.71
N GLY A 168 5.13 -12.71 -4.65
CA GLY A 168 5.31 -12.23 -3.29
C GLY A 168 6.04 -13.23 -2.43
N LYS A 169 6.72 -12.77 -1.39
CA LYS A 169 7.45 -13.62 -0.45
C LYS A 169 7.26 -13.10 0.97
N PHE A 170 6.66 -13.93 1.82
CA PHE A 170 6.78 -13.76 3.26
C PHE A 170 8.08 -14.40 3.75
N GLU A 171 8.75 -13.74 4.68
CA GLU A 171 9.86 -14.30 5.44
C GLU A 171 9.67 -13.95 6.92
N TRP A 172 10.15 -14.81 7.83
CA TRP A 172 10.13 -14.53 9.25
C TRP A 172 11.43 -14.94 9.95
N PHE A 173 11.87 -14.12 10.90
CA PHE A 173 13.17 -14.24 11.55
C PHE A 173 13.04 -14.03 13.05
N ALA A 174 13.62 -14.92 13.86
CA ALA A 174 13.71 -14.71 15.30
C ALA A 174 14.58 -13.49 15.60
N LEU A 175 14.09 -12.59 16.45
CA LEU A 175 14.90 -11.53 17.04
C LEU A 175 15.39 -11.94 18.43
N ASP A 176 14.52 -12.65 19.16
CA ASP A 176 14.77 -13.39 20.39
C ASP A 176 13.69 -14.48 20.55
N GLU A 177 13.58 -15.08 21.74
CA GLU A 177 12.63 -16.16 22.04
C GLU A 177 11.15 -15.74 21.93
N HIS A 178 10.85 -14.44 22.00
CA HIS A 178 9.48 -13.93 22.10
C HIS A 178 9.14 -12.87 21.04
N ARG A 179 10.10 -12.47 20.21
CA ARG A 179 9.90 -11.49 19.15
C ARG A 179 10.34 -12.03 17.80
N THR A 180 9.48 -11.85 16.82
CA THR A 180 9.73 -12.24 15.42
C THR A 180 9.61 -11.04 14.51
N LEU A 181 10.60 -10.87 13.63
CA LEU A 181 10.50 -9.97 12.48
C LEU A 181 9.77 -10.69 11.36
N ILE A 182 8.66 -10.14 10.89
CA ILE A 182 7.96 -10.60 9.69
C ILE A 182 8.21 -9.61 8.57
N THR A 183 8.56 -10.12 7.40
CA THR A 183 8.74 -9.31 6.20
C THR A 183 7.88 -9.82 5.05
N LEU A 184 7.42 -8.90 4.21
CA LEU A 184 6.72 -9.20 2.97
C LEU A 184 7.38 -8.43 1.82
N THR A 185 7.86 -9.14 0.80
CA THR A 185 8.40 -8.56 -0.43
C THR A 185 7.48 -8.92 -1.58
N GLN A 186 6.98 -7.95 -2.34
CA GLN A 186 6.06 -8.23 -3.45
C GLN A 186 6.26 -7.33 -4.66
N TRP A 187 5.82 -7.84 -5.81
CA TRP A 187 5.68 -7.09 -7.05
C TRP A 187 4.46 -7.61 -7.82
N GLY A 188 3.75 -6.71 -8.49
CA GLY A 188 2.67 -7.05 -9.41
C GLY A 188 2.66 -6.11 -10.60
N ASP A 189 2.30 -6.63 -11.78
CA ASP A 189 2.21 -5.83 -13.00
C ASP A 189 0.92 -5.01 -13.03
N LEU A 190 1.04 -3.74 -12.62
CA LEU A 190 -0.05 -2.77 -12.64
C LEU A 190 -0.30 -2.17 -14.03
N ASN A 191 0.46 -2.56 -15.06
CA ASN A 191 0.29 -2.03 -16.42
C ASN A 191 -0.68 -2.86 -17.27
N GLN A 192 -0.95 -4.10 -16.87
CA GLN A 192 -1.84 -5.00 -17.60
C GLN A 192 -2.98 -5.55 -16.72
N PRO A 193 -3.77 -4.69 -16.01
CA PRO A 193 -4.87 -5.17 -15.20
C PRO A 193 -5.97 -5.78 -16.07
N LYS A 194 -6.46 -6.96 -15.70
CA LYS A 194 -7.60 -7.64 -16.34
C LYS A 194 -8.93 -7.29 -15.68
N GLY A 195 -8.95 -7.07 -14.37
CA GLY A 195 -10.18 -6.78 -13.63
C GLY A 195 -10.81 -5.45 -14.02
N PHE A 196 -12.12 -5.45 -14.24
CA PHE A 196 -12.87 -4.28 -14.70
C PHE A 196 -12.70 -3.07 -13.78
N ILE A 197 -12.85 -3.27 -12.47
CA ILE A 197 -12.75 -2.19 -11.47
C ILE A 197 -11.32 -1.66 -11.39
N PHE A 198 -10.32 -2.54 -11.30
CA PHE A 198 -8.91 -2.13 -11.28
C PHE A 198 -8.51 -1.35 -12.53
N LYS A 199 -8.92 -1.82 -13.72
CA LYS A 199 -8.67 -1.13 -14.98
C LYS A 199 -9.31 0.26 -14.99
N LYS A 200 -10.57 0.39 -14.53
CA LYS A 200 -11.25 1.69 -14.43
C LYS A 200 -10.56 2.65 -13.46
N ILE A 201 -10.21 2.18 -12.26
CA ILE A 201 -9.52 2.99 -11.24
C ILE A 201 -8.15 3.44 -11.76
N LEU A 202 -7.34 2.53 -12.31
CA LEU A 202 -6.00 2.85 -12.79
C LEU A 202 -6.00 3.74 -14.03
N ASN A 203 -7.04 3.66 -14.87
CA ASN A 203 -7.19 4.59 -15.99
C ASN A 203 -7.60 5.99 -15.52
N ALA A 204 -8.46 6.08 -14.50
CA ALA A 204 -8.97 7.35 -14.01
C ALA A 204 -7.99 8.07 -13.05
N ILE A 205 -7.21 7.30 -12.29
CA ILE A 205 -6.16 7.78 -11.39
C ILE A 205 -4.87 7.01 -11.67
N PRO A 206 -4.16 7.29 -12.78
CA PRO A 206 -2.92 6.60 -13.13
C PRO A 206 -1.84 6.72 -12.05
N GLU A 207 -1.82 7.84 -11.33
CA GLU A 207 -0.92 8.08 -10.21
C GLU A 207 -1.07 7.06 -9.08
N ALA A 208 -2.23 6.39 -8.95
CA ALA A 208 -2.44 5.36 -7.94
C ALA A 208 -1.40 4.22 -8.05
N LYS A 209 -0.86 3.96 -9.25
CA LYS A 209 0.23 2.99 -9.46
C LYS A 209 1.47 3.27 -8.60
N LEU A 210 1.73 4.53 -8.27
CA LEU A 210 2.88 4.93 -7.45
C LEU A 210 2.68 4.62 -5.96
N GLY A 211 1.42 4.60 -5.49
CA GLY A 211 1.08 4.34 -4.09
C GLY A 211 0.68 2.88 -3.81
N LEU A 212 0.19 2.15 -4.81
CA LEU A 212 -0.31 0.78 -4.65
C LEU A 212 0.69 -0.21 -4.05
N PRO A 213 1.99 -0.23 -4.45
CA PRO A 213 2.95 -1.16 -3.85
C PRO A 213 3.10 -0.99 -2.33
N SER A 214 3.20 0.26 -1.85
CA SER A 214 3.25 0.53 -0.42
C SER A 214 1.91 0.26 0.27
N GLY A 215 0.80 0.57 -0.40
CA GLY A 215 -0.55 0.33 0.12
C GLY A 215 -0.90 -1.15 0.28
N SER A 216 -0.51 -2.02 -0.67
CA SER A 216 -0.76 -3.47 -0.56
C SER A 216 0.07 -4.11 0.56
N ASN A 217 1.34 -3.71 0.70
CA ASN A 217 2.18 -4.10 1.82
C ASN A 217 1.62 -3.63 3.17
N ALA A 218 1.17 -2.37 3.23
CA ALA A 218 0.52 -1.79 4.41
C ALA A 218 -0.71 -2.59 4.83
N PHE A 219 -1.61 -2.89 3.88
CA PHE A 219 -2.84 -3.64 4.14
C PHE A 219 -2.55 -4.99 4.79
N ILE A 220 -1.58 -5.74 4.24
CA ILE A 220 -1.26 -7.08 4.72
C ILE A 220 -0.60 -7.02 6.11
N LEU A 221 0.35 -6.12 6.32
CA LEU A 221 1.04 -6.03 7.62
C LEU A 221 0.18 -5.39 8.72
N GLU A 222 -0.79 -4.53 8.39
CA GLU A 222 -1.79 -4.08 9.37
C GLU A 222 -2.71 -5.23 9.81
N ALA A 223 -3.04 -6.18 8.94
CA ALA A 223 -3.76 -7.39 9.34
C ALA A 223 -2.93 -8.23 10.33
N LEU A 224 -1.63 -8.41 10.06
CA LEU A 224 -0.72 -9.10 10.99
C LEU A 224 -0.53 -8.33 12.31
N ARG A 225 -0.44 -7.00 12.26
CA ARG A 225 -0.44 -6.14 13.45
C ARG A 225 -1.67 -6.43 14.30
N ASN A 226 -2.87 -6.39 13.73
CA ASN A 226 -4.11 -6.63 14.47
C ASN A 226 -4.21 -8.06 15.02
N ARG A 227 -3.59 -9.03 14.35
CA ARG A 227 -3.55 -10.42 14.80
C ARG A 227 -2.63 -10.63 16.00
N PHE A 228 -1.44 -10.05 15.98
CA PHE A 228 -0.39 -10.36 16.96
C PHE A 228 -0.14 -9.27 18.01
N ILE A 229 -0.49 -8.03 17.71
CA ILE A 229 -0.19 -6.87 18.56
C ILE A 229 -1.51 -6.37 19.14
N LYS A 230 -1.61 -6.40 20.47
CA LYS A 230 -2.77 -5.83 21.17
C LYS A 230 -2.91 -4.34 20.82
N PRO A 231 -4.12 -3.84 20.53
CA PRO A 231 -4.33 -2.43 20.27
C PRO A 231 -3.80 -1.58 21.43
N ASN A 232 -2.83 -0.71 21.15
CA ASN A 232 -2.34 0.29 22.09
C ASN A 232 -2.35 1.65 21.37
N ILE A 233 -3.23 2.54 21.81
CA ILE A 233 -3.42 3.86 21.22
C ILE A 233 -2.69 4.88 22.10
N SER A 234 -1.59 5.41 21.59
CA SER A 234 -0.80 6.41 22.33
C SER A 234 -1.40 7.82 22.17
N PRO A 235 -1.68 8.55 23.26
CA PRO A 235 -2.16 9.91 23.17
C PRO A 235 -1.06 10.87 22.71
N LEU A 236 -1.35 11.69 21.69
CA LEU A 236 -0.54 12.84 21.29
C LEU A 236 -1.14 14.12 21.88
N ASN A 237 -0.28 15.06 22.28
CA ASN A 237 -0.71 16.40 22.69
C ASN A 237 -1.09 17.26 21.47
N ALA A 238 -1.75 18.39 21.72
CA ALA A 238 -2.01 19.38 20.68
C ALA A 238 -0.70 19.80 19.98
N GLY A 239 -0.75 19.96 18.66
CA GLY A 239 0.44 20.28 17.85
C GLY A 239 1.44 19.14 17.63
N GLN A 240 1.44 18.07 18.43
CA GLN A 240 2.38 16.95 18.26
C GLN A 240 2.05 16.07 17.05
N LEU A 241 3.09 15.46 16.50
CA LEU A 241 3.08 14.44 15.46
C LEU A 241 4.01 13.30 15.89
N PRO A 242 3.71 12.04 15.54
CA PRO A 242 4.66 10.96 15.79
C PRO A 242 5.90 11.16 14.93
N ASN A 243 7.06 10.84 15.50
CA ASN A 243 8.34 10.96 14.82
C ASN A 243 9.13 9.66 15.01
N PRO A 244 9.55 8.98 13.92
CA PRO A 244 10.41 7.81 14.07
C PRO A 244 11.75 8.25 14.66
N GLN A 245 12.21 7.54 15.68
CA GLN A 245 13.46 7.87 16.39
C GLN A 245 14.66 7.28 15.64
N LEU A 246 15.03 7.90 14.51
CA LEU A 246 16.09 7.42 13.65
C LEU A 246 17.37 8.23 13.86
N ASN A 247 18.51 7.54 14.00
CA ASN A 247 19.82 8.18 14.06
C ASN A 247 20.34 8.55 12.66
N THR A 248 21.45 9.30 12.61
CA THR A 248 22.05 9.77 11.34
C THR A 248 22.40 8.61 10.41
N VAL A 249 22.97 7.52 10.91
CA VAL A 249 23.32 6.33 10.09
C VAL A 249 22.09 5.72 9.44
N GLN A 250 20.99 5.63 10.19
CA GLN A 250 19.71 5.12 9.68
C GLN A 250 19.11 6.07 8.62
N LEU A 251 19.20 7.39 8.81
CA LEU A 251 18.74 8.37 7.82
C LEU A 251 19.58 8.31 6.53
N THR A 252 20.91 8.17 6.63
CA THR A 252 21.78 7.95 5.47
C THR A 252 21.42 6.65 4.75
N LYS A 253 21.17 5.55 5.48
CA LYS A 253 20.72 4.30 4.88
C LYS A 253 19.36 4.42 4.19
N ILE A 254 18.41 5.15 4.78
CA ILE A 254 17.12 5.45 4.14
C ILE A 254 17.33 6.19 2.83
N SER A 255 18.19 7.22 2.81
CA SER A 255 18.56 7.93 1.59
C SER A 255 19.15 6.97 0.53
N GLN A 256 20.04 6.06 0.92
CA GLN A 256 20.60 5.05 0.02
C GLN A 256 19.51 4.11 -0.53
N LEU A 257 18.60 3.60 0.30
CA LEU A 257 17.48 2.74 -0.14
C LEU A 257 16.64 3.46 -1.19
N ILE A 258 16.32 4.73 -0.95
CA ILE A 258 15.54 5.56 -1.87
C ILE A 258 16.26 5.73 -3.20
N GLN A 259 17.56 6.06 -3.16
CA GLN A 259 18.35 6.28 -4.36
C GLN A 259 18.58 5.00 -5.16
N THR A 260 18.79 3.86 -4.51
CA THR A 260 18.98 2.57 -5.20
C THR A 260 17.67 2.04 -5.79
N ALA A 261 16.57 2.10 -5.05
CA ALA A 261 15.28 1.57 -5.49
C ALA A 261 14.47 2.55 -6.36
N GLN A 262 14.82 3.83 -6.34
CA GLN A 262 14.05 4.92 -6.95
C GLN A 262 12.61 5.03 -6.39
N GLN A 263 12.37 4.48 -5.20
CA GLN A 263 11.09 4.44 -4.48
C GLN A 263 11.22 5.10 -3.09
N PRO A 264 10.16 5.75 -2.58
CA PRO A 264 10.20 6.31 -1.24
C PRO A 264 10.25 5.23 -0.18
N VAL A 265 10.73 5.61 1.01
CA VAL A 265 10.66 4.79 2.23
C VAL A 265 9.52 5.32 3.09
N SER A 266 8.66 4.44 3.60
CA SER A 266 7.51 4.84 4.45
C SER A 266 7.49 4.08 5.77
N ILE A 267 7.00 4.74 6.81
CA ILE A 267 6.85 4.20 8.16
C ILE A 267 5.40 4.43 8.61
N ILE A 268 4.65 3.35 8.81
CA ILE A 268 3.31 3.41 9.37
C ILE A 268 3.43 3.34 10.89
N HIS A 269 3.06 4.43 11.54
CA HIS A 269 3.13 4.53 12.99
C HIS A 269 2.10 3.63 13.66
N ALA A 270 2.42 3.21 14.89
CA ALA A 270 1.43 2.65 15.80
C ALA A 270 0.21 3.59 15.95
N PRO A 271 -0.98 3.06 16.29
CA PRO A 271 -2.17 3.88 16.52
C PRO A 271 -1.94 5.01 17.53
N THR A 272 -2.43 6.20 17.19
CA THR A 272 -2.37 7.37 18.09
C THR A 272 -3.75 7.98 18.27
N SER A 273 -3.95 8.71 19.36
CA SER A 273 -5.14 9.56 19.51
C SER A 273 -4.76 11.02 19.60
N MET A 274 -5.54 11.91 18.99
CA MET A 274 -5.32 13.35 19.00
C MET A 274 -6.53 14.08 19.57
N LEU A 275 -6.30 15.16 20.30
CA LEU A 275 -7.37 16.01 20.81
C LEU A 275 -7.89 16.95 19.70
N TYR A 276 -9.20 16.91 19.48
CA TYR A 276 -10.00 17.83 18.66
C TYR A 276 -11.05 18.52 19.55
N THR A 277 -11.76 19.50 19.00
CA THR A 277 -12.78 20.28 19.73
C THR A 277 -13.92 19.42 20.29
N HIS A 278 -14.23 18.29 19.66
CA HIS A 278 -15.29 17.36 20.08
C HIS A 278 -14.77 16.16 20.88
N GLY A 279 -13.48 16.13 21.24
CA GLY A 279 -12.87 15.04 22.00
C GLY A 279 -11.66 14.42 21.31
N ARG A 280 -11.21 13.25 21.79
CA ARG A 280 -10.07 12.54 21.20
C ARG A 280 -10.49 11.69 20.01
N GLU A 281 -9.74 11.79 18.92
CA GLU A 281 -9.92 10.98 17.73
C GLU A 281 -8.73 10.07 17.50
N SER A 282 -8.98 8.80 17.19
CA SER A 282 -7.95 7.88 16.71
C SER A 282 -7.47 8.29 15.32
N MET A 283 -6.15 8.39 15.16
CA MET A 283 -5.47 8.84 13.95
C MET A 283 -4.29 7.90 13.64
N ARG A 284 -4.17 7.51 12.37
CA ARG A 284 -3.08 6.66 11.88
C ARG A 284 -2.14 7.48 11.01
N PHE A 285 -0.93 7.71 11.52
CA PHE A 285 0.08 8.49 10.84
C PHE A 285 1.00 7.62 10.00
N THR A 286 1.47 8.20 8.89
CA THR A 286 2.58 7.67 8.09
C THR A 286 3.66 8.72 7.96
N THR A 287 4.92 8.36 8.17
CA THR A 287 6.08 9.16 7.77
C THR A 287 6.70 8.59 6.50
N THR A 288 6.82 9.40 5.46
CA THR A 288 7.43 9.03 4.18
C THR A 288 8.66 9.90 3.92
N TYR A 289 9.76 9.24 3.54
CA TYR A 289 11.02 9.86 3.16
C TYR A 289 11.24 9.76 1.65
N GLN A 290 11.83 10.82 1.09
CA GLN A 290 12.31 10.86 -0.29
C GLN A 290 13.61 11.67 -0.37
N PHE A 291 14.51 11.28 -1.28
CA PHE A 291 15.73 12.02 -1.55
C PHE A 291 15.61 12.79 -2.87
N TYR A 292 16.09 14.03 -2.87
CA TYR A 292 16.17 14.90 -4.04
C TYR A 292 17.59 15.47 -4.15
N LYS A 293 18.09 15.64 -5.38
CA LYS A 293 19.43 16.21 -5.62
C LYS A 293 19.47 17.73 -5.41
N GLN A 294 18.32 18.37 -5.49
CA GLN A 294 18.15 19.82 -5.33
C GLN A 294 18.33 20.24 -3.87
N THR A 295 18.67 21.51 -3.64
CA THR A 295 18.81 22.08 -2.29
C THR A 295 17.44 22.30 -1.64
N PRO A 296 17.36 22.39 -0.30
CA PRO A 296 16.09 22.65 0.39
C PRO A 296 15.40 23.93 -0.10
N GLN A 297 16.17 24.97 -0.44
CA GLN A 297 15.66 26.26 -0.93
C GLN A 297 15.03 26.12 -2.32
N GLN A 298 15.65 25.35 -3.22
CA GLN A 298 15.09 25.06 -4.55
C GLN A 298 13.77 24.28 -4.45
N LEU A 299 13.59 23.50 -3.39
CA LEU A 299 12.42 22.66 -3.18
C LEU A 299 11.30 23.35 -2.39
N GLN A 300 11.54 24.53 -1.81
CA GLN A 300 10.60 25.23 -0.93
C GLN A 300 9.20 25.41 -1.56
N LYS A 301 9.12 25.63 -2.88
CA LYS A 301 7.82 25.81 -3.57
C LYS A 301 6.85 24.65 -3.34
N TRP A 302 7.38 23.43 -3.17
CA TRP A 302 6.61 22.20 -2.98
C TRP A 302 5.93 22.10 -1.60
N LEU A 303 6.27 22.99 -0.66
CA LEU A 303 5.60 23.11 0.64
C LEU A 303 4.34 23.97 0.59
N THR A 304 4.05 24.62 -0.54
CA THR A 304 2.92 25.55 -0.65
C THR A 304 1.66 24.85 -1.16
N PRO A 305 0.45 25.31 -0.79
CA PRO A 305 -0.80 24.74 -1.27
C PRO A 305 -0.94 24.78 -2.80
N LEU A 306 -0.41 25.84 -3.44
CA LEU A 306 -0.48 26.03 -4.89
C LEU A 306 0.24 24.90 -5.65
N ALA A 307 1.30 24.35 -5.08
CA ALA A 307 2.01 23.22 -5.68
C ALA A 307 1.12 21.98 -5.82
N TYR A 308 0.07 21.84 -5.01
CA TYR A 308 -0.78 20.64 -5.05
C TYR A 308 -1.55 20.60 -6.37
N GLN A 309 -2.00 21.75 -6.89
CA GLN A 309 -2.63 21.83 -8.21
C GLN A 309 -1.63 21.49 -9.34
N GLU A 310 -0.37 21.90 -9.21
CA GLU A 310 0.69 21.56 -10.17
C GLU A 310 1.00 20.05 -10.19
N LEU A 311 0.97 19.42 -9.01
CA LEU A 311 1.22 17.99 -8.84
C LEU A 311 0.01 17.14 -9.28
N PHE A 312 -1.22 17.59 -9.01
CA PHE A 312 -2.45 16.84 -9.27
C PHE A 312 -3.46 17.59 -10.15
N PRO A 313 -3.09 18.05 -11.36
CA PRO A 313 -3.94 18.92 -12.17
C PRO A 313 -5.24 18.25 -12.65
N ARG A 314 -5.27 16.91 -12.67
CA ARG A 314 -6.47 16.15 -13.03
C ARG A 314 -7.49 16.07 -11.90
N GLN A 315 -7.04 16.08 -10.65
CA GLN A 315 -7.90 15.92 -9.48
C GLN A 315 -8.15 17.25 -8.78
N ILE A 316 -7.13 18.07 -8.56
CA ILE A 316 -7.24 19.38 -7.90
C ILE A 316 -7.59 20.42 -8.95
N LYS A 317 -8.83 20.92 -8.89
CA LYS A 317 -9.40 21.84 -9.88
C LYS A 317 -9.12 23.30 -9.55
N LYS A 318 -9.08 23.63 -8.26
CA LYS A 318 -8.84 24.99 -7.80
C LYS A 318 -8.18 24.97 -6.43
N VAL A 319 -7.22 25.86 -6.24
CA VAL A 319 -6.65 26.20 -4.93
C VAL A 319 -6.77 27.71 -4.75
N ILE A 320 -7.47 28.14 -3.72
CA ILE A 320 -7.53 29.54 -3.30
C ILE A 320 -6.77 29.64 -1.99
N THR A 321 -5.83 30.57 -1.91
CA THR A 321 -5.07 30.76 -0.67
C THR A 321 -5.33 32.13 -0.06
N THR A 322 -5.36 32.18 1.26
CA THR A 322 -5.57 33.41 2.03
C THR A 322 -4.46 33.52 3.08
N PRO A 323 -3.62 34.58 3.02
CA PRO A 323 -2.61 34.82 4.04
C PRO A 323 -3.23 35.00 5.43
N ILE A 324 -2.53 34.52 6.46
CA ILE A 324 -2.87 34.70 7.86
C ILE A 324 -1.65 35.26 8.59
N GLN A 325 -1.88 35.97 9.70
CA GLN A 325 -0.80 36.41 10.59
C GLN A 325 0.11 35.25 11.02
N ASN A 326 1.34 35.56 11.41
CA ASN A 326 2.33 34.61 11.95
C ASN A 326 2.77 33.50 10.97
N GLN A 327 3.13 33.89 9.74
CA GLN A 327 3.67 32.96 8.73
C GLN A 327 2.74 31.77 8.49
N ALA A 328 1.44 32.05 8.38
CA ALA A 328 0.40 31.07 8.13
C ALA A 328 -0.40 31.42 6.88
N GLN A 329 -1.05 30.40 6.32
CA GLN A 329 -1.87 30.53 5.11
C GLN A 329 -3.01 29.51 5.18
N ASP A 330 -4.23 29.96 4.94
CA ASP A 330 -5.35 29.05 4.70
C ASP A 330 -5.44 28.74 3.20
N ALA A 331 -5.84 27.52 2.88
CA ALA A 331 -6.06 27.06 1.51
C ALA A 331 -7.42 26.37 1.39
N ASP A 332 -8.25 26.86 0.47
CA ASP A 332 -9.47 26.19 0.02
C ASP A 332 -9.15 25.38 -1.25
N ILE A 333 -9.29 24.06 -1.14
CA ILE A 333 -8.86 23.11 -2.18
C ILE A 333 -10.11 22.39 -2.70
N GLN A 334 -10.43 22.61 -3.98
CA GLN A 334 -11.51 21.93 -4.67
C GLN A 334 -10.98 20.74 -5.45
N VAL A 335 -11.49 19.56 -5.13
CA VAL A 335 -11.09 18.29 -5.73
C VAL A 335 -12.24 17.67 -6.48
N ASN A 336 -11.90 17.05 -7.61
CA ASN A 336 -12.81 16.29 -8.39
C ASN A 336 -12.14 15.02 -8.92
N VAL A 337 -12.61 13.85 -8.46
CA VAL A 337 -12.07 12.55 -8.86
C VAL A 337 -13.08 11.82 -9.72
N GLY A 338 -12.75 11.62 -11.00
CA GLY A 338 -13.52 10.74 -11.88
C GLY A 338 -13.16 9.27 -11.66
N LEU A 339 -14.16 8.38 -11.67
CA LEU A 339 -14.05 6.92 -11.65
C LEU A 339 -14.89 6.33 -12.79
N GLY A 340 -14.57 6.71 -14.03
CA GLY A 340 -15.37 6.36 -15.20
C GLY A 340 -16.68 7.15 -15.23
N VAL A 341 -17.80 6.52 -14.88
CA VAL A 341 -19.15 7.14 -14.90
C VAL A 341 -19.49 7.91 -13.63
N ILE A 342 -18.70 7.74 -12.56
CA ILE A 342 -18.90 8.43 -11.29
C ILE A 342 -17.90 9.57 -11.20
N ASN A 343 -18.36 10.72 -10.73
CA ASN A 343 -17.51 11.85 -10.44
C ASN A 343 -17.70 12.22 -8.96
N ILE A 344 -16.60 12.28 -8.20
CA ILE A 344 -16.61 12.53 -6.75
C ILE A 344 -16.04 13.92 -6.50
N PRO A 345 -16.89 14.96 -6.45
CA PRO A 345 -16.47 16.28 -6.00
C PRO A 345 -16.39 16.30 -4.48
N PHE A 346 -15.35 16.95 -3.96
CA PHE A 346 -15.26 17.32 -2.55
C PHE A 346 -14.33 18.51 -2.40
N ALA A 347 -14.51 19.27 -1.33
CA ALA A 347 -13.64 20.39 -1.00
C ALA A 347 -13.09 20.21 0.41
N PHE A 348 -11.85 20.62 0.64
CA PHE A 348 -11.30 20.65 1.98
C PHE A 348 -10.47 21.90 2.18
N LYS A 349 -10.47 22.37 3.43
CA LYS A 349 -9.73 23.56 3.84
C LYS A 349 -8.60 23.13 4.77
N LEU A 350 -7.41 23.58 4.45
CA LEU A 350 -6.22 23.34 5.27
C LEU A 350 -5.65 24.67 5.74
N ARG A 351 -5.21 24.70 7.00
CA ARG A 351 -4.29 25.73 7.49
C ARG A 351 -2.87 25.23 7.37
N PHE A 352 -2.00 26.03 6.80
CA PHE A 352 -0.55 25.83 6.73
C PHE A 352 0.14 26.84 7.64
N ASN A 353 1.06 26.37 8.48
CA ASN A 353 1.98 27.19 9.25
C ASN A 353 3.39 26.88 8.77
N TYR A 354 4.25 27.90 8.65
CA TYR A 354 5.63 27.76 8.18
C TYR A 354 6.63 28.13 9.28
N PRO A 355 6.99 27.22 10.20
CA PRO A 355 7.97 27.51 11.24
C PRO A 355 9.35 27.90 10.69
N GLN A 356 9.67 27.39 9.50
CA GLN A 356 10.89 27.67 8.76
C GLN A 356 10.55 27.68 7.26
N SER A 357 11.40 28.29 6.44
CA SER A 357 11.20 28.31 4.97
C SER A 357 11.20 26.91 4.34
N THR A 358 11.87 25.94 4.96
CA THR A 358 11.98 24.55 4.49
C THR A 358 11.06 23.59 5.23
N GLU A 359 10.07 24.11 5.96
CA GLU A 359 9.11 23.31 6.72
C GLU A 359 7.69 23.88 6.64
N ASN A 360 6.70 23.00 6.60
CA ASN A 360 5.34 23.37 6.94
C ASN A 360 4.72 22.38 7.93
N ASN A 361 3.75 22.88 8.68
CA ASN A 361 2.78 22.08 9.42
C ASN A 361 1.41 22.39 8.84
N PHE A 362 0.58 21.38 8.61
CA PHE A 362 -0.75 21.56 8.06
C PHE A 362 -1.81 20.77 8.81
N TYR A 363 -3.03 21.29 8.85
CA TYR A 363 -4.18 20.61 9.43
C TYR A 363 -5.49 21.08 8.81
N ALA A 364 -6.49 20.20 8.83
CA ALA A 364 -7.84 20.53 8.40
C ALA A 364 -8.45 21.61 9.30
N ASN A 365 -8.99 22.67 8.69
CA ASN A 365 -9.75 23.71 9.37
C ASN A 365 -11.14 23.94 8.75
N GLY A 366 -11.57 23.07 7.83
CA GLY A 366 -12.92 23.08 7.27
C GLY A 366 -13.09 22.17 6.05
N GLY A 367 -14.31 22.17 5.49
CA GLY A 367 -14.70 21.36 4.34
C GLY A 367 -15.06 19.91 4.68
N ASP A 368 -15.01 19.05 3.68
CA ASP A 368 -15.49 17.66 3.72
C ASP A 368 -14.54 16.70 4.46
N LEU A 369 -13.24 17.02 4.48
CA LEU A 369 -12.21 16.24 5.18
C LEU A 369 -11.83 16.92 6.50
N ARG A 370 -12.53 16.53 7.57
CA ARG A 370 -12.39 17.12 8.91
C ARG A 370 -11.10 16.72 9.64
N PHE A 371 -10.54 15.57 9.27
CA PHE A 371 -9.39 14.98 9.95
C PHE A 371 -8.23 14.83 8.98
N ILE A 372 -7.47 15.92 8.85
CA ILE A 372 -6.16 15.92 8.19
C ILE A 372 -5.19 16.60 9.14
N LYS A 373 -4.01 16.02 9.30
CA LYS A 373 -2.89 16.68 9.98
C LYS A 373 -1.57 16.17 9.42
N GLY A 374 -0.59 17.03 9.30
CA GLY A 374 0.75 16.62 8.95
C GLY A 374 1.80 17.71 9.02
N GLN A 375 3.01 17.32 8.64
CA GLN A 375 4.20 18.15 8.54
C GLN A 375 5.00 17.69 7.34
N MET A 376 5.58 18.65 6.62
CA MET A 376 6.56 18.41 5.56
C MET A 376 7.82 19.20 5.89
N ARG A 377 8.99 18.56 5.78
CA ARG A 377 10.28 19.21 6.03
C ARG A 377 11.31 18.76 5.00
N PHE A 378 12.04 19.72 4.46
CA PHE A 378 13.28 19.50 3.69
C PHE A 378 14.48 19.70 4.62
N THR A 379 15.34 18.69 4.69
CA THR A 379 16.60 18.75 5.46
C THR A 379 17.77 18.46 4.52
N SER A 380 18.84 19.24 4.60
CA SER A 380 20.06 18.94 3.83
C SER A 380 20.66 17.62 4.32
N LEU A 381 21.06 16.77 3.37
CA LEU A 381 21.74 15.50 3.63
C LEU A 381 22.76 15.26 2.51
N ASP A 382 24.04 15.23 2.87
CA ASP A 382 25.17 15.13 1.93
C ASP A 382 25.06 16.16 0.79
N GLN A 383 25.08 15.71 -0.46
CA GLN A 383 24.97 16.55 -1.67
C GLN A 383 23.52 16.82 -2.12
N GLY A 384 22.52 16.58 -1.26
CA GLY A 384 21.13 16.80 -1.62
C GLY A 384 20.23 17.09 -0.43
N THR A 385 18.95 16.74 -0.60
CA THR A 385 17.89 17.01 0.36
C THR A 385 17.14 15.72 0.68
N LEU A 386 17.04 15.42 1.97
CA LEU A 386 16.10 14.45 2.49
C LEU A 386 14.78 15.17 2.82
N PHE A 387 13.73 14.81 2.09
CA PHE A 387 12.37 15.20 2.39
C PHE A 387 11.73 14.22 3.35
N LYS A 388 11.04 14.74 4.36
CA LYS A 388 10.23 13.98 5.30
C LYS A 388 8.82 14.55 5.32
N MET A 389 7.82 13.71 5.05
CA MET A 389 6.40 14.02 5.18
C MET A 389 5.77 13.11 6.22
N THR A 390 5.21 13.66 7.28
CA THR A 390 4.41 12.90 8.25
C THR A 390 2.97 13.37 8.17
N SER A 391 2.03 12.48 7.89
CA SER A 391 0.62 12.87 7.72
C SER A 391 -0.34 11.77 8.18
N ALA A 392 -1.55 12.17 8.51
CA ALA A 392 -2.70 11.31 8.72
C ALA A 392 -3.94 11.93 8.06
N MET A 393 -4.81 11.07 7.54
CA MET A 393 -6.11 11.45 7.01
C MET A 393 -7.14 10.43 7.44
N LYS A 394 -8.28 10.89 7.97
CA LYS A 394 -9.42 10.05 8.31
C LYS A 394 -10.69 10.60 7.66
N ILE A 395 -11.40 9.74 6.95
CA ILE A 395 -12.71 10.06 6.37
C ILE A 395 -13.74 9.99 7.48
N ASP A 396 -14.39 11.10 7.79
CA ASP A 396 -15.39 11.22 8.85
C ASP A 396 -16.74 10.57 8.47
N GLU A 397 -17.54 10.21 9.46
CA GLU A 397 -18.89 9.64 9.24
C GLU A 397 -19.87 10.65 8.64
N LYS A 398 -19.60 11.94 8.84
CA LYS A 398 -20.36 13.06 8.29
C LYS A 398 -19.80 13.58 6.97
N ALA A 399 -18.82 12.88 6.36
CA ALA A 399 -18.34 13.19 5.02
C ALA A 399 -19.46 12.99 3.98
N PRO A 400 -19.43 13.72 2.83
CA PRO A 400 -20.38 13.52 1.74
C PRO A 400 -20.45 12.06 1.29
N PHE A 401 -21.63 11.61 0.85
CA PHE A 401 -21.92 10.19 0.58
C PHE A 401 -20.85 9.49 -0.25
N LEU A 402 -20.43 10.09 -1.37
CA LEU A 402 -19.43 9.50 -2.27
C LEU A 402 -18.05 9.37 -1.62
N LEU A 403 -17.64 10.34 -0.80
CA LEU A 403 -16.38 10.30 -0.07
C LEU A 403 -16.47 9.28 1.09
N ARG A 404 -17.60 9.24 1.78
CA ARG A 404 -17.90 8.29 2.85
C ARG A 404 -17.90 6.84 2.36
N ALA A 405 -18.28 6.58 1.10
CA ALA A 405 -18.23 5.26 0.51
C ALA A 405 -16.84 4.62 0.55
N MET A 406 -15.77 5.43 0.51
CA MET A 406 -14.38 4.96 0.62
C MET A 406 -14.05 4.32 1.98
N ARG A 407 -14.87 4.56 3.02
CA ARG A 407 -14.74 3.90 4.33
C ARG A 407 -15.03 2.41 4.29
N SER A 408 -15.61 1.90 3.20
CA SER A 408 -15.84 0.46 3.05
C SER A 408 -14.55 -0.32 2.78
N LEU A 409 -13.47 0.36 2.37
CA LEU A 409 -12.14 -0.23 2.30
C LEU A 409 -11.61 -0.44 3.73
N PRO A 410 -11.16 -1.64 4.11
CA PRO A 410 -10.48 -1.81 5.38
C PRO A 410 -9.22 -0.94 5.45
N TYR A 411 -8.92 -0.45 6.66
CA TYR A 411 -7.78 0.45 6.90
C TYR A 411 -7.86 1.77 6.09
N HIS A 412 -9.07 2.27 5.83
CA HIS A 412 -9.32 3.54 5.14
C HIS A 412 -8.73 4.78 5.83
N ASP A 413 -8.22 4.64 7.05
CA ASP A 413 -7.51 5.66 7.84
C ASP A 413 -5.97 5.53 7.73
N VAL A 414 -5.46 4.40 7.23
CA VAL A 414 -4.03 4.14 7.00
C VAL A 414 -3.67 4.30 5.52
N LEU A 415 -4.39 3.59 4.65
CA LEU A 415 -4.03 3.43 3.24
C LEU A 415 -3.96 4.74 2.47
N PRO A 416 -4.86 5.71 2.67
CA PRO A 416 -4.75 7.00 1.99
C PRO A 416 -3.49 7.78 2.37
N ALA A 417 -3.05 7.72 3.63
CA ALA A 417 -1.84 8.40 4.06
C ALA A 417 -0.58 7.74 3.47
N VAL A 418 -0.49 6.40 3.52
CA VAL A 418 0.66 5.66 2.95
C VAL A 418 0.75 5.85 1.44
N GLY A 419 -0.35 5.57 0.73
CA GLY A 419 -0.39 5.70 -0.72
C GLY A 419 -0.27 7.16 -1.16
N GLY A 420 -0.99 8.07 -0.51
CA GLY A 420 -1.00 9.50 -0.83
C GLY A 420 0.37 10.15 -0.66
N ASN A 421 1.07 9.88 0.44
CA ASN A 421 2.42 10.39 0.65
C ASN A 421 3.40 9.85 -0.40
N ALA A 422 3.36 8.53 -0.69
CA ALA A 422 4.22 7.92 -1.70
C ALA A 422 3.99 8.52 -3.09
N VAL A 423 2.74 8.77 -3.47
CA VAL A 423 2.39 9.45 -4.73
C VAL A 423 2.91 10.89 -4.71
N PHE A 424 2.66 11.65 -3.64
CA PHE A 424 3.05 13.05 -3.52
C PHE A 424 4.56 13.25 -3.75
N VAL A 425 5.39 12.49 -3.04
CA VAL A 425 6.85 12.62 -3.13
C VAL A 425 7.41 12.20 -4.49
N GLN A 426 6.79 11.22 -5.13
CA GLN A 426 7.17 10.79 -6.47
C GLN A 426 6.72 11.79 -7.54
N LYS A 427 5.59 12.48 -7.35
CA LYS A 427 5.14 13.54 -8.26
C LYS A 427 6.04 14.77 -8.19
N ILE A 428 6.57 15.11 -7.01
CA ILE A 428 7.63 16.13 -6.90
C ILE A 428 8.86 15.69 -7.69
N LYS A 429 9.31 14.45 -7.53
CA LYS A 429 10.45 13.90 -8.27
C LYS A 429 10.26 13.97 -9.78
N ALA A 430 9.04 13.77 -10.28
CA ALA A 430 8.74 13.83 -11.71
C ALA A 430 8.69 15.26 -12.28
N LYS A 431 8.73 16.29 -11.42
CA LYS A 431 8.65 17.71 -11.79
C LYS A 431 9.98 18.46 -11.71
N ILE A 432 11.01 17.80 -11.19
CA ILE A 432 12.37 18.32 -11.03
C ILE A 432 13.32 17.48 -11.87
#